data_AF-A0A924IXC8-F1
#
_entry.id   AF-A0A924IXC8-F1
#
_cell.length_a   1.000
_cell.length_b   1.000
_cell.length_c   1.000
_cell.angle_alpha   90.00
_cell.angle_beta   90.00
_cell.angle_gamma   90.00
#
_symmetry.space_group_name_H-M   'P 1'
#
loop_
_entity.id
_entity.type
_entity.pdbx_description
1 polymer ?
#
loop_
_entity_poly.entity_id
_entity_poly.type
_entity_poly.pdbx_seq_one_letter_code
_entity_poly.pdbx_strand_id
1 'polypeptide(L)'
;MKNTAQMFLVLLAILVPLEASAAGSDDLNLGISTQLISLFNFILLVTSIISIKQVFWPGEHNHTAFQLFNIIFTVIFYAISLRFLVNHKDYFEGYEHLSGWECIKKHFLTPDFFAIIKRLIVVAFVLNIIYIIRHGKDYYSDI
;
A
#
# COMPACT_ATOMS: atom_id res chain seq x y z
N MET A 1 5.34 -20.29 13.56
CA MET A 1 4.95 -19.73 12.24
C MET A 1 3.47 -19.95 11.86
N LYS A 2 2.76 -20.97 12.37
CA LYS A 2 1.34 -21.22 12.02
C LYS A 2 0.34 -20.16 12.53
N ASN A 3 0.56 -19.59 13.72
CA ASN A 3 -0.35 -18.57 14.29
C ASN A 3 -0.30 -17.21 13.58
N THR A 4 0.84 -16.86 12.97
CA THR A 4 1.03 -15.56 12.31
C THR A 4 0.24 -15.47 11.01
N ALA A 5 0.18 -16.56 10.23
CA ALA A 5 -0.59 -16.64 8.99
C ALA A 5 -2.11 -16.64 9.23
N GLN A 6 -2.59 -17.28 10.31
CA GLN A 6 -4.02 -17.25 10.67
C GLN A 6 -4.48 -15.87 11.13
N MET A 7 -3.68 -15.18 11.93
CA MET A 7 -3.98 -13.80 12.35
C MET A 7 -4.00 -12.84 11.15
N PHE A 8 -3.15 -13.11 10.15
CA PHE A 8 -3.10 -12.39 8.87
C PHE A 8 -4.36 -12.59 8.01
N LEU A 9 -4.85 -13.83 7.94
CA LEU A 9 -6.09 -14.17 7.24
C LEU A 9 -7.33 -13.57 7.91
N VAL A 10 -7.31 -13.45 9.24
CA VAL A 10 -8.37 -12.78 10.01
C VAL A 10 -8.34 -11.26 9.77
N LEU A 11 -7.17 -10.63 9.72
CA LEU A 11 -7.02 -9.22 9.34
C LEU A 11 -7.50 -8.96 7.90
N LEU A 12 -7.17 -9.85 6.96
CA LEU A 12 -7.68 -9.86 5.58
C LEU A 12 -9.21 -9.91 5.52
N ALA A 13 -9.83 -10.80 6.31
CA ALA A 13 -11.28 -10.96 6.34
C ALA A 13 -12.03 -9.79 6.98
N ILE A 14 -11.36 -8.99 7.83
CA ILE A 14 -11.97 -7.83 8.50
C ILE A 14 -11.81 -6.55 7.67
N LEU A 15 -10.69 -6.38 6.95
CA LEU A 15 -10.40 -5.16 6.19
C LEU A 15 -11.13 -5.08 4.84
N VAL A 16 -11.31 -6.21 4.15
CA VAL A 16 -11.94 -6.28 2.82
C VAL A 16 -13.44 -5.90 2.82
N PRO A 17 -14.27 -6.32 3.81
CA PRO A 17 -15.69 -6.00 3.80
C PRO A 17 -16.02 -4.58 4.29
N LEU A 18 -15.15 -3.95 5.09
CA LEU A 18 -15.47 -2.68 5.76
C LEU A 18 -15.56 -1.51 4.78
N GLU A 19 -14.78 -1.52 3.70
CA GLU A 19 -14.85 -0.50 2.63
C GLU A 19 -15.92 -0.82 1.57
N ALA A 20 -16.38 -2.07 1.50
CA ALA A 20 -17.37 -2.52 0.50
C ALA A 20 -18.83 -2.40 0.97
N SER A 21 -19.06 -2.29 2.28
CA SER A 21 -20.40 -2.30 2.89
C SER A 21 -21.21 -1.00 2.73
N ALA A 22 -20.68 0.03 2.08
CA ALA A 22 -21.32 1.35 1.99
C ALA A 22 -22.07 1.63 0.67
N ALA A 23 -22.11 0.69 -0.28
CA ALA A 23 -22.50 0.95 -1.66
C ALA A 23 -23.88 0.37 -2.05
N GLY A 24 -24.73 1.18 -2.68
CA GLY A 24 -26.07 0.84 -3.17
C GLY A 24 -26.06 0.38 -4.64
N SER A 25 -27.10 -0.32 -5.07
CA SER A 25 -27.14 -1.23 -6.23
C SER A 25 -26.74 -0.79 -7.67
N ASP A 26 -26.34 0.46 -7.94
CA ASP A 26 -25.64 0.83 -9.20
C ASP A 26 -24.10 0.73 -9.08
N ASP A 27 -23.62 0.47 -7.85
CA ASP A 27 -22.23 0.46 -7.42
C ASP A 27 -21.47 -0.85 -7.69
N LEU A 28 -21.96 -1.79 -8.50
CA LEU A 28 -21.29 -3.10 -8.61
C LEU A 28 -19.87 -2.99 -9.19
N ASN A 29 -19.70 -2.25 -10.29
CA ASN A 29 -18.38 -2.04 -10.91
C ASN A 29 -17.47 -1.15 -10.07
N LEU A 30 -18.04 -0.16 -9.38
CA LEU A 30 -17.30 0.73 -8.50
C LEU A 30 -16.85 -0.03 -7.24
N GLY A 31 -17.73 -0.85 -6.67
CA GLY A 31 -17.48 -1.74 -5.54
C GLY A 31 -16.42 -2.79 -5.86
N ILE A 32 -16.44 -3.41 -7.04
CA ILE A 32 -15.36 -4.31 -7.50
C ILE A 32 -14.03 -3.55 -7.59
N SER A 33 -14.04 -2.34 -8.16
CA SER A 33 -12.83 -1.52 -8.28
C SER A 33 -12.26 -1.15 -6.90
N THR A 34 -13.12 -0.77 -5.95
CA THR A 34 -12.75 -0.46 -4.57
C THR A 34 -12.20 -1.69 -3.84
N GLN A 35 -12.83 -2.87 -4.00
CA GLN A 35 -12.32 -4.12 -3.42
C GLN A 35 -10.94 -4.49 -3.96
N LEU A 36 -10.73 -4.34 -5.27
CA LEU A 36 -9.41 -4.58 -5.90
C LEU A 36 -8.37 -3.60 -5.36
N ILE A 37 -8.70 -2.32 -5.27
CA ILE A 37 -7.80 -1.29 -4.70
C ILE A 37 -7.46 -1.63 -3.25
N SER A 38 -8.44 -2.04 -2.45
CA SER A 38 -8.24 -2.44 -1.05
C SER A 38 -7.33 -3.67 -0.94
N LEU A 39 -7.54 -4.69 -1.78
CA LEU A 39 -6.67 -5.86 -1.87
C LEU A 39 -5.23 -5.49 -2.25
N PHE A 40 -5.05 -4.60 -3.23
CA PHE A 40 -3.71 -4.16 -3.64
C PHE A 40 -3.02 -3.32 -2.57
N ASN A 41 -3.74 -2.44 -1.88
CA ASN A 41 -3.21 -1.70 -0.73
C ASN A 41 -2.80 -2.65 0.40
N PHE A 42 -3.55 -3.74 0.60
CA PHE A 42 -3.15 -4.79 1.53
C PHE A 42 -1.86 -5.47 1.09
N ILE A 43 -1.75 -5.94 -0.16
CA ILE A 43 -0.53 -6.56 -0.68
C ILE A 43 0.67 -5.60 -0.56
N LEU A 44 0.47 -4.31 -0.83
CA LEU A 44 1.46 -3.26 -0.63
C LEU A 44 1.91 -3.14 0.82
N LEU A 45 0.98 -3.19 1.78
CA LEU A 45 1.32 -3.18 3.19
C LEU A 45 2.17 -4.40 3.57
N VAL A 46 1.79 -5.60 3.12
CA VAL A 46 2.52 -6.85 3.41
C VAL A 46 3.94 -6.77 2.87
N THR A 47 4.08 -6.43 1.60
CA THR A 47 5.38 -6.31 0.93
C THR A 47 6.23 -5.21 1.56
N SER A 48 5.63 -4.08 1.96
CA SER A 48 6.29 -3.01 2.73
C SER A 48 6.81 -3.47 4.08
N ILE A 49 6.05 -4.24 4.84
CA ILE A 49 6.48 -4.78 6.14
C ILE A 49 7.66 -5.75 5.95
N ILE A 50 7.59 -6.62 4.93
CA ILE A 50 8.69 -7.55 4.59
C ILE A 50 9.94 -6.76 4.20
N SER A 51 9.79 -5.74 3.36
CA SER A 51 10.87 -4.83 2.96
C SER A 51 11.54 -4.15 4.15
N ILE A 52 10.75 -3.57 5.07
CA ILE A 52 11.25 -2.96 6.31
C ILE A 52 12.04 -3.99 7.11
N LYS A 53 11.48 -5.19 7.31
CA LYS A 53 12.17 -6.26 8.03
C LYS A 53 13.52 -6.59 7.38
N GLN A 54 13.60 -6.69 6.06
CA GLN A 54 14.84 -6.97 5.34
C GLN A 54 15.87 -5.85 5.43
N VAL A 55 15.44 -4.60 5.63
CA VAL A 55 16.37 -3.48 5.84
C VAL A 55 17.02 -3.55 7.23
N PHE A 56 16.26 -3.89 8.27
CA PHE A 56 16.76 -3.95 9.65
C PHE A 56 17.36 -5.31 10.04
N TRP A 57 16.95 -6.39 9.36
CA TRP A 57 17.44 -7.75 9.53
C TRP A 57 17.72 -8.40 8.16
N PRO A 58 18.79 -7.98 7.47
CA PRO A 58 19.08 -8.37 6.09
C PRO A 58 19.44 -9.84 5.89
N GLY A 59 19.69 -10.62 6.95
CA GLY A 59 20.12 -12.01 6.82
C GLY A 59 21.41 -12.14 5.99
N GLU A 60 21.61 -13.30 5.37
CA GLU A 60 22.79 -13.58 4.51
C GLU A 60 22.53 -13.32 3.02
N HIS A 61 21.29 -13.03 2.62
CA HIS A 61 20.90 -12.92 1.22
C HIS A 61 20.78 -11.46 0.77
N ASN A 62 21.24 -11.17 -0.45
CA ASN A 62 21.03 -9.88 -1.08
C ASN A 62 19.53 -9.71 -1.43
N HIS A 63 18.88 -8.72 -0.83
CA HIS A 63 17.45 -8.46 -1.01
C HIS A 63 17.14 -7.37 -2.03
N THR A 64 18.15 -6.86 -2.76
CA THR A 64 18.02 -5.74 -3.70
C THR A 64 16.91 -5.94 -4.73
N ALA A 65 16.78 -7.14 -5.31
CA ALA A 65 15.73 -7.44 -6.27
C ALA A 65 14.31 -7.30 -5.68
N PHE A 66 14.11 -7.75 -4.43
CA PHE A 66 12.82 -7.61 -3.74
C PHE A 66 12.52 -6.14 -3.40
N GLN A 67 13.53 -5.38 -2.97
CA GLN A 67 13.36 -3.95 -2.69
C GLN A 67 13.02 -3.17 -3.96
N LEU A 68 13.67 -3.50 -5.08
CA LEU A 68 13.37 -2.90 -6.39
C LEU A 68 11.96 -3.24 -6.85
N PHE A 69 11.55 -4.50 -6.74
CA PHE A 69 10.18 -4.92 -7.00
C PHE A 69 9.18 -4.12 -6.17
N ASN A 70 9.41 -3.98 -4.85
CA ASN A 70 8.49 -3.27 -3.98
C ASN A 70 8.42 -1.75 -4.30
N ILE A 71 9.51 -1.12 -4.73
CA ILE A 71 9.49 0.27 -5.24
C ILE A 71 8.60 0.38 -6.47
N ILE A 72 8.82 -0.45 -7.49
CA ILE A 72 8.04 -0.42 -8.74
C ILE A 72 6.57 -0.68 -8.45
N PHE A 73 6.30 -1.69 -7.62
CA PHE A 73 4.96 -2.06 -7.19
C PHE A 73 4.27 -0.90 -6.47
N THR A 74 4.95 -0.24 -5.52
CA THR A 74 4.41 0.93 -4.81
C THR A 74 4.06 2.08 -5.77
N VAL A 75 4.94 2.42 -6.70
CA VAL A 75 4.72 3.52 -7.66
C VAL A 75 3.48 3.25 -8.53
N ILE A 76 3.38 2.05 -9.11
CA ILE A 76 2.27 1.69 -10.00
C ILE A 76 0.93 1.74 -9.25
N PHE A 77 0.87 1.09 -8.08
CA PHE A 77 -0.39 0.95 -7.36
C PHE A 77 -0.83 2.26 -6.71
N TYR A 78 0.09 3.06 -6.16
CA TYR A 78 -0.30 4.39 -5.67
C TYR A 78 -0.75 5.32 -6.81
N ALA A 79 -0.13 5.25 -8.00
CA ALA A 79 -0.61 6.03 -9.14
C ALA A 79 -2.06 5.67 -9.53
N ILE A 80 -2.40 4.38 -9.52
CA ILE A 80 -3.76 3.89 -9.78
C ILE A 80 -4.72 4.33 -8.65
N SER A 81 -4.37 4.06 -7.39
CA SER A 81 -5.21 4.36 -6.22
C SER A 81 -5.48 5.86 -6.06
N LEU A 82 -4.46 6.71 -6.24
CA LEU A 82 -4.62 8.16 -6.14
C LEU A 82 -5.44 8.73 -7.30
N ARG A 83 -5.26 8.18 -8.52
CA ARG A 83 -6.09 8.58 -9.66
C ARG A 83 -7.55 8.20 -9.45
N PHE A 84 -7.82 7.01 -8.91
CA PHE A 84 -9.17 6.59 -8.56
C PHE A 84 -9.77 7.51 -7.49
N LEU A 85 -9.03 7.79 -6.41
CA LEU A 85 -9.45 8.70 -5.35
C LEU A 85 -9.84 10.08 -5.88
N VAL A 86 -9.03 10.68 -6.76
CA VAL A 86 -9.29 12.02 -7.30
C VAL A 86 -10.49 12.02 -8.25
N ASN A 87 -10.63 10.99 -9.08
CA ASN A 87 -11.71 10.91 -10.06
C ASN A 87 -13.07 10.51 -9.46
N HIS A 88 -13.06 9.79 -8.35
CA HIS A 88 -14.25 9.30 -7.66
C HIS A 88 -14.34 9.85 -6.23
N LYS A 89 -13.82 11.06 -6.01
CA LYS A 89 -13.82 11.71 -4.69
C LYS A 89 -15.22 11.84 -4.09
N ASP A 90 -16.25 11.93 -4.93
CA ASP A 90 -17.66 12.04 -4.52
C ASP A 90 -18.20 10.75 -3.88
N TYR A 91 -17.48 9.64 -4.02
CA TYR A 91 -17.79 8.37 -3.35
C TYR A 91 -17.27 8.32 -1.90
N PHE A 92 -16.35 9.21 -1.52
CA PHE A 92 -15.75 9.23 -0.19
C PHE A 92 -16.34 10.37 0.64
N GLU A 93 -16.94 10.02 1.78
CA GLU A 93 -17.59 10.98 2.66
C GLU A 93 -16.62 12.12 3.07
N GLY A 94 -17.03 13.36 2.77
CA GLY A 94 -16.26 14.57 3.08
C GLY A 94 -15.12 14.87 2.10
N TYR A 95 -15.06 14.23 0.92
CA TYR A 95 -14.11 14.53 -0.16
C TYR A 95 -14.74 15.29 -1.33
N GLU A 96 -16.07 15.44 -1.36
CA GLU A 96 -16.87 15.96 -2.47
C GLU A 96 -16.42 17.37 -2.87
N HIS A 97 -16.15 18.22 -1.88
CA HIS A 97 -15.78 19.62 -2.06
C HIS A 97 -14.28 19.86 -2.22
N LEU A 98 -13.45 18.82 -2.03
CA LEU A 98 -12.00 18.98 -2.02
C LEU A 98 -11.46 19.06 -3.44
N SER A 99 -10.44 19.90 -3.64
CA SER A 99 -9.61 19.84 -4.84
C SER A 99 -8.81 18.54 -4.88
N GLY A 100 -8.33 18.11 -6.06
CA GLY A 100 -7.58 16.84 -6.17
C GLY A 100 -6.37 16.76 -5.24
N TRP A 101 -5.65 17.86 -5.04
CA TRP A 101 -4.54 17.93 -4.09
C TRP A 101 -5.00 17.82 -2.63
N GLU A 102 -6.11 18.45 -2.28
CA GLU A 102 -6.68 18.35 -0.94
C GLU A 102 -7.23 16.96 -0.64
N CYS A 103 -7.78 16.24 -1.63
CA CYS A 103 -8.15 14.84 -1.52
C CYS A 103 -6.93 14.01 -1.13
N ILE A 104 -5.81 14.16 -1.84
CA ILE A 104 -4.56 13.44 -1.54
C ILE A 104 -4.08 13.80 -0.14
N LYS A 105 -4.02 15.10 0.20
CA LYS A 105 -3.58 15.56 1.52
C LYS A 105 -4.44 14.97 2.64
N LYS A 106 -5.78 15.03 2.51
CA LYS A 106 -6.71 14.44 3.48
C LYS A 106 -6.51 12.94 3.58
N HIS A 107 -6.32 12.24 2.46
CA HIS A 107 -6.15 10.79 2.43
C HIS A 107 -4.93 10.27 3.22
N PHE A 108 -3.85 11.05 3.32
CA PHE A 108 -2.64 10.68 4.08
C PHE A 108 -2.55 11.31 5.47
N LEU A 109 -3.12 12.50 5.66
CA LEU A 109 -2.96 13.28 6.89
C LEU A 109 -4.10 13.12 7.88
N THR A 110 -5.23 12.52 7.48
CA THR A 110 -6.32 12.19 8.41
C THR A 110 -5.77 11.33 9.55
N PRO A 111 -6.08 11.63 10.83
CA PRO A 111 -5.57 10.88 11.97
C PRO A 111 -6.38 9.60 12.21
N ASP A 112 -6.49 8.75 11.18
CA ASP A 112 -7.15 7.45 11.26
C ASP A 112 -6.12 6.29 11.19
N PHE A 113 -6.57 5.09 11.57
CA PHE A 113 -5.73 3.89 11.55
C PHE A 113 -5.21 3.56 10.14
N PHE A 114 -6.02 3.81 9.11
CA PHE A 114 -5.66 3.56 7.72
C PHE A 114 -4.56 4.52 7.22
N ALA A 115 -4.52 5.75 7.71
CA ALA A 115 -3.50 6.73 7.41
C ALA A 115 -2.16 6.33 8.03
N ILE A 116 -2.16 5.71 9.21
CA ILE A 116 -0.94 5.12 9.79
C ILE A 116 -0.40 4.03 8.86
N ILE A 117 -1.25 3.14 8.37
CA ILE A 117 -0.89 2.09 7.40
C ILE A 117 -0.30 2.71 6.11
N LYS A 118 -0.95 3.72 5.54
CA LYS A 118 -0.46 4.42 4.34
C LYS A 118 0.91 5.06 4.58
N ARG A 119 1.10 5.71 5.73
CA ARG A 119 2.40 6.29 6.11
C ARG A 119 3.49 5.24 6.26
N LEU A 120 3.18 4.06 6.81
CA LEU A 120 4.13 2.95 6.89
C LEU A 120 4.59 2.50 5.50
N ILE A 121 3.71 2.47 4.50
CA ILE A 121 4.08 2.15 3.11
C ILE A 121 5.02 3.23 2.55
N VAL A 122 4.75 4.51 2.80
CA VAL A 122 5.65 5.60 2.38
C VAL A 122 7.03 5.48 3.04
N VAL A 123 7.09 5.14 4.32
CA VAL A 123 8.35 4.89 5.02
C VAL A 123 9.10 3.71 4.41
N ALA A 124 8.41 2.59 4.15
CA ALA A 124 9.00 1.43 3.49
C ALA A 124 9.58 1.79 2.11
N PHE A 125 8.85 2.57 1.32
CA PHE A 125 9.29 3.05 0.01
C PHE A 125 10.62 3.81 0.09
N VAL A 126 10.73 4.76 1.03
CA VAL A 126 11.97 5.52 1.26
C VAL A 126 13.12 4.60 1.71
N LEU A 127 12.85 3.65 2.61
CA LEU A 127 13.85 2.70 3.07
C LEU A 127 14.35 1.80 1.93
N ASN A 128 13.47 1.37 1.03
CA ASN A 128 13.85 0.56 -0.13
C ASN A 128 14.78 1.34 -1.07
N ILE A 129 14.50 2.62 -1.32
CA ILE A 129 15.38 3.48 -2.13
C ILE A 129 16.76 3.58 -1.48
N ILE A 130 16.81 3.86 -0.17
CA ILE A 130 18.07 3.93 0.58
C ILE A 130 18.83 2.61 0.50
N TYR A 131 18.14 1.48 0.65
CA TYR A 131 18.73 0.15 0.57
C TYR A 131 19.37 -0.10 -0.80
N ILE A 132 18.68 0.21 -1.90
CA ILE A 132 19.21 0.04 -3.25
C ILE A 132 20.40 0.95 -3.52
N ILE A 133 20.35 2.21 -3.06
CA ILE A 133 21.49 3.13 -3.22
C ILE A 133 22.74 2.59 -2.51
N ARG A 134 22.56 1.95 -1.34
CA ARG A 134 23.65 1.40 -0.53
C ARG A 134 24.21 0.09 -1.07
N HIS A 135 23.33 -0.84 -1.47
CA HIS A 135 23.69 -2.24 -1.79
C HIS A 135 23.59 -2.59 -3.26
N GLY A 136 23.12 -1.66 -4.10
CA GLY A 136 22.92 -1.91 -5.53
C GLY A 136 24.23 -2.19 -6.26
N LYS A 137 25.33 -1.56 -5.87
CA LYS A 137 26.64 -1.80 -6.51
C LYS A 137 27.09 -3.25 -6.36
N ASP A 138 26.95 -3.81 -5.16
CA ASP A 138 27.31 -5.19 -4.87
C ASP A 138 26.43 -6.18 -5.65
N TYR A 139 25.14 -5.85 -5.80
CA TYR A 139 24.21 -6.67 -6.61
C TYR A 139 24.60 -6.70 -8.10
N TYR A 140 24.97 -5.56 -8.68
CA TYR A 140 25.32 -5.49 -10.10
C TYR A 140 26.72 -6.01 -10.41
N SER A 141 27.60 -6.17 -9.41
CA SER A 141 28.90 -6.82 -9.61
C SER A 141 28.84 -8.34 -9.60
N ASP A 142 27.78 -8.92 -9.02
CA ASP A 142 27.58 -10.36 -8.90
C ASP A 142 26.81 -10.98 -10.10
N ILE A 143 26.39 -10.15 -11.07
CA ILE A 143 25.69 -10.54 -12.31
C ILE A 143 26.64 -10.36 -13.50
#